data_AF-A0A257R1A1-F1
#
_entry.id   AF-A0A257R1A1-F1
#
_cell.length_a   1.000
_cell.length_b   1.000
_cell.length_c   1.000
_cell.angle_alpha   90.00
_cell.angle_beta   90.00
_cell.angle_gamma   90.00
#
_symmetry.space_group_name_H-M   'P 1'
#
loop_
_entity.id
_entity.type
_entity.pdbx_description
1 polymer ?
#
loop_
_entity_poly.entity_id
_entity_poly.type
_entity_poly.pdbx_seq_one_letter_code
_entity_poly.pdbx_strand_id
1 'polypeptide(L)'
;VFLTTASFVLYASTPLFAITSNVDYPSTNTVPPSGSIQVKYQVTNKAKRAFTLAMTPINHVTQLTQGAGLCGSVFTLNPQQSCTLLLEIQGSSLTSSLISEVEVCPVNSLFGCYQTNEASKLRIFAATQALIQLSATPGILTLQRDYDTAQYLTVTNTSRSAFGTAQNVQAILPPDWTDVTQDASQCIGLSAGESCQLAFTAGSNLYSSADVTIQGTNTAATTVTMSVGASAVLSASLQTLALSVNDPSFSALTGNPRQLMIINTSNFDAVNVGYDATGLPSDASVSPTSCGTIPANGGTCTLTITPGATPTTTAVGLPIYGPNTQNTVTPTINILTYGSVFQGGYVFSVDDSYSDYPETVSIGGAVAAQTNQVNAGVNGLPWASNGLACLSSAADSCDNVSYVTILGIDESSTQANPSPQSPEYSNNTPPFYLSCNGLTEGLCDTVNIVSYYQSNRAFGG
;
A
#
# COMPACT_ATOMS: atom_id res chain seq x y z
N VAL A 1 -24.88 87.80 21.83
CA VAL A 1 -23.98 87.34 22.92
C VAL A 1 -23.10 86.24 22.35
N PHE A 2 -21.87 86.57 21.96
CA PHE A 2 -20.90 85.59 21.47
C PHE A 2 -20.03 85.13 22.64
N LEU A 3 -20.07 83.85 22.99
CA LEU A 3 -19.15 83.24 23.95
C LEU A 3 -17.88 82.78 23.21
N THR A 4 -16.76 83.41 23.53
CA THR A 4 -15.41 82.95 23.16
C THR A 4 -14.89 81.95 24.18
N THR A 5 -14.65 80.72 23.76
CA THR A 5 -13.98 79.69 24.56
C THR A 5 -12.46 79.87 24.50
N ALA A 6 -11.84 80.14 25.65
CA ALA A 6 -10.39 80.19 25.79
C ALA A 6 -9.85 78.75 26.00
N SER A 7 -9.03 78.27 25.06
CA SER A 7 -8.25 77.04 25.20
C SER A 7 -6.95 77.33 25.93
N PHE A 8 -6.79 76.80 27.14
CA PHE A 8 -5.50 76.76 27.84
C PHE A 8 -4.71 75.53 27.36
N VAL A 9 -3.56 75.75 26.72
CA VAL A 9 -2.59 74.68 26.44
C VAL A 9 -1.70 74.53 27.67
N LEU A 10 -1.88 73.46 28.43
CA LEU A 10 -0.99 73.07 29.52
C LEU A 10 0.28 72.44 28.92
N TYR A 11 1.43 73.09 29.08
CA TYR A 11 2.74 72.49 28.77
C TYR A 11 3.08 71.47 29.86
N ALA A 12 2.99 70.18 29.54
CA ALA A 12 3.57 69.13 30.36
C ALA A 12 5.11 69.22 30.29
N SER A 13 5.77 69.32 31.43
CA SER A 13 7.23 69.24 31.51
C SER A 13 7.70 67.90 30.97
N THR A 14 8.69 67.90 30.08
CA THR A 14 9.32 66.66 29.57
C THR A 14 9.84 65.82 30.74
N PRO A 15 9.47 64.54 30.84
CA PRO A 15 9.87 63.69 31.96
C PRO A 15 11.38 63.48 31.96
N LEU A 16 11.98 63.45 33.15
CA LEU A 16 13.43 63.27 33.31
C LEU A 16 13.92 61.88 32.86
N PHE A 17 13.02 60.90 32.83
CA PHE A 17 13.27 59.56 32.32
C PHE A 17 12.14 59.10 31.40
N ALA A 18 12.49 58.32 30.38
CA ALA A 18 11.54 57.62 29.53
C ALA A 18 11.70 56.11 29.75
N ILE A 19 10.61 55.43 30.07
CA ILE A 19 10.53 53.98 30.19
C ILE A 19 9.60 53.48 29.09
N THR A 20 10.15 52.85 28.07
CA THR A 20 9.39 52.42 26.88
C THR A 20 9.45 50.91 26.72
N SER A 21 8.30 50.28 26.51
CA SER A 21 8.19 48.85 26.22
C SER A 21 8.85 48.51 24.88
N ASN A 22 9.51 47.36 24.79
CA ASN A 22 10.09 46.86 23.55
C ASN A 22 9.03 46.10 22.73
N VAL A 23 8.95 46.38 21.42
CA VAL A 23 7.92 45.78 20.54
C VAL A 23 8.08 44.28 20.35
N ASP A 24 9.31 43.77 20.39
CA ASP A 24 9.61 42.34 20.24
C ASP A 24 9.40 41.55 21.55
N TYR A 25 9.30 42.27 22.68
CA TYR A 25 9.07 41.73 24.02
C TYR A 25 7.99 42.54 24.72
N PRO A 26 6.73 42.47 24.24
CA PRO A 26 5.68 43.38 24.63
C PRO A 26 5.36 43.29 26.12
N SER A 27 4.83 44.38 26.67
CA SER A 27 4.46 44.47 28.09
C SER A 27 3.11 43.81 28.42
N THR A 28 2.36 43.36 27.42
CA THR A 28 1.09 42.66 27.58
C THR A 28 1.20 41.23 27.07
N ASN A 29 1.07 40.24 27.95
CA ASN A 29 1.19 38.82 27.59
C ASN A 29 0.22 37.96 28.41
N THR A 30 0.03 36.72 27.96
CA THR A 30 -0.71 35.69 28.68
C THR A 30 0.23 34.53 28.99
N VAL A 31 0.27 34.06 30.24
CA VAL A 31 1.24 33.05 30.70
C VAL A 31 0.51 31.87 31.35
N PRO A 32 0.74 30.62 30.91
CA PRO A 32 0.17 29.44 31.55
C PRO A 32 0.94 29.08 32.84
N PRO A 33 0.33 28.32 33.78
CA PRO A 33 0.97 27.95 35.04
C PRO A 33 2.32 27.22 34.92
N SER A 34 2.58 26.56 33.79
CA SER A 34 3.84 25.84 33.52
C SER A 34 4.86 26.64 32.70
N GLY A 35 4.50 27.84 32.22
CA GLY A 35 5.33 28.63 31.31
C GLY A 35 6.12 29.74 32.00
N SER A 36 7.04 30.36 31.27
CA SER A 36 7.71 31.60 31.67
C SER A 36 7.80 32.56 30.48
N ILE A 37 7.86 33.86 30.74
CA ILE A 37 8.03 34.88 29.72
C ILE A 37 9.07 35.92 30.14
N GLN A 38 9.62 36.61 29.14
CA GLN A 38 10.48 37.77 29.36
C GLN A 38 9.85 39.02 28.75
N VAL A 39 9.91 40.12 29.49
CA VAL A 39 9.46 41.45 29.06
C VAL A 39 10.64 42.41 29.10
N LYS A 40 10.78 43.27 28.09
CA LYS A 40 11.88 44.25 28.03
C LYS A 40 11.36 45.67 28.04
N TYR A 41 12.02 46.51 28.84
CA TYR A 41 11.83 47.95 28.85
C TYR A 41 13.15 48.66 28.61
N GLN A 42 13.14 49.69 27.76
CA GLN A 42 14.27 50.60 27.63
C GLN A 42 14.08 51.78 28.59
N VAL A 43 15.03 51.96 29.50
CA VAL A 43 15.07 53.09 30.43
C VAL A 43 16.09 54.10 29.89
N THR A 44 15.65 55.32 29.58
CA THR A 44 16.52 56.37 29.05
C THR A 44 16.52 57.59 29.96
N ASN A 45 17.72 58.05 30.34
CA ASN A 45 17.88 59.31 31.07
C ASN A 45 17.76 60.50 30.11
N LYS A 46 16.68 61.27 30.22
CA LYS A 46 16.45 62.50 29.43
C LYS A 46 16.91 63.76 30.15
N ALA A 47 17.38 63.64 31.39
CA ALA A 47 17.92 64.75 32.15
C ALA A 47 19.33 65.16 31.67
N LYS A 48 19.76 66.34 32.09
CA LYS A 48 21.10 66.89 31.81
C LYS A 48 22.19 66.43 32.79
N ARG A 49 21.85 65.60 33.77
CA ARG A 49 22.79 65.07 34.77
C ARG A 49 22.68 63.55 34.88
N ALA A 50 23.73 62.91 35.37
CA ALA A 50 23.70 61.48 35.68
C ALA A 50 22.79 61.19 36.89
N PHE A 51 22.16 60.02 36.88
CA PHE A 51 21.35 59.54 38.00
C PHE A 51 21.62 58.06 38.24
N THR A 52 21.67 57.70 39.52
CA THR A 52 21.70 56.32 39.98
C THR A 52 20.28 55.91 40.36
N LEU A 53 19.77 54.88 39.70
CA LEU A 53 18.40 54.40 39.79
C LEU A 53 18.38 52.94 40.25
N ALA A 54 17.26 52.53 40.83
CA ALA A 54 16.92 51.13 41.07
C ALA A 54 15.45 50.91 40.69
N MET A 55 15.14 49.72 40.17
CA MET A 55 13.76 49.33 39.91
C MET A 55 13.07 48.96 41.23
N THR A 56 11.81 49.35 41.41
CA THR A 56 11.02 48.84 42.54
C THR A 56 10.68 47.36 42.31
N PRO A 57 10.85 46.49 43.31
CA PRO A 57 10.48 45.09 43.17
C PRO A 57 8.99 44.93 42.84
N ILE A 58 8.67 44.20 41.78
CA ILE A 58 7.30 43.80 41.44
C ILE A 58 7.12 42.35 41.88
N ASN A 59 6.06 42.08 42.65
CA ASN A 59 5.78 40.73 43.12
C ASN A 59 5.61 39.77 41.91
N HIS A 60 6.17 38.56 42.02
CA HIS A 60 6.18 37.53 40.97
C HIS A 60 7.02 37.85 39.71
N VAL A 61 7.81 38.93 39.73
CA VAL A 61 8.68 39.34 38.62
C VAL A 61 10.13 39.36 39.08
N THR A 62 11.01 38.70 38.33
CA THR A 62 12.45 38.70 38.59
C THR A 62 13.17 39.58 37.57
N GLN A 63 13.92 40.59 38.03
CA GLN A 63 14.79 41.36 37.13
C GLN A 63 16.06 40.58 36.84
N LEU A 64 16.31 40.29 35.56
CA LEU A 64 17.57 39.73 35.10
C LEU A 64 18.59 40.86 34.92
N THR A 65 19.67 40.82 35.71
CA THR A 65 20.65 41.92 35.82
C THR A 65 22.00 41.59 35.17
N GLN A 66 22.21 40.35 34.73
CA GLN A 66 23.46 39.90 34.14
C GLN A 66 23.37 39.94 32.61
N GLY A 67 24.18 40.79 31.98
CA GLY A 67 24.26 40.89 30.52
C GLY A 67 24.66 42.29 30.06
N ALA A 68 25.36 42.37 28.92
CA ALA A 68 25.71 43.66 28.33
C ALA A 68 24.44 44.46 27.96
N GLY A 69 24.40 45.73 28.36
CA GLY A 69 23.26 46.62 28.09
C GLY A 69 22.04 46.43 29.00
N LEU A 70 22.04 45.43 29.92
CA LEU A 70 20.99 45.30 30.92
C LEU A 70 21.18 46.29 32.06
N CYS A 71 20.08 46.80 32.59
CA CYS A 71 20.11 47.57 33.82
C CYS A 71 20.44 46.62 34.98
N GLY A 72 21.48 46.95 35.75
CA GLY A 72 21.79 46.25 37.02
C GLY A 72 20.68 46.44 38.06
N SER A 73 20.81 45.79 39.22
CA SER A 73 19.90 46.00 40.36
C SER A 73 19.93 47.44 40.86
N VAL A 74 21.10 48.06 40.79
CA VAL A 74 21.32 49.50 40.86
C VAL A 74 22.13 49.90 39.65
N PHE A 75 21.71 50.93 38.92
CA PHE A 75 22.34 51.33 37.66
C PHE A 75 22.44 52.85 37.54
N THR A 76 23.52 53.32 36.91
CA THR A 76 23.73 54.76 36.68
C THR A 76 23.65 55.07 35.20
N LEU A 77 22.79 56.02 34.84
CA LEU A 77 22.65 56.50 33.47
C LEU A 77 23.18 57.92 33.36
N ASN A 78 24.18 58.14 32.50
CA ASN A 78 24.60 59.46 32.09
C ASN A 78 23.50 60.16 31.26
N PRO A 79 23.58 61.48 31.03
CA PRO A 79 22.64 62.19 30.16
C PRO A 79 22.52 61.48 28.80
N GLN A 80 21.29 61.23 28.35
CA GLN A 80 20.93 60.51 27.11
C GLN A 80 21.31 59.02 27.06
N GLN A 81 21.90 58.45 28.10
CA GLN A 81 22.21 57.03 28.15
C GLN A 81 20.94 56.20 28.43
N SER A 82 20.91 54.99 27.89
CA SER A 82 19.86 54.00 28.18
C SER A 82 20.43 52.66 28.65
N CYS A 83 19.60 51.91 29.38
CA CYS A 83 19.80 50.48 29.63
C CYS A 83 18.46 49.74 29.47
N THR A 84 18.52 48.41 29.40
CA THR A 84 17.34 47.55 29.25
C THR A 84 17.00 46.86 30.57
N LEU A 85 15.80 47.08 31.10
CA LEU A 85 15.24 46.22 32.14
C LEU A 85 14.72 44.95 31.47
N LEU A 86 15.29 43.81 31.82
CA LEU A 86 14.83 42.49 31.40
C LEU A 86 14.12 41.84 32.59
N LEU A 87 12.83 41.58 32.44
CA LEU A 87 11.97 41.05 33.49
C LEU A 87 11.53 39.64 33.12
N GLU A 88 11.74 38.68 34.01
CA GLU A 88 11.27 37.30 33.87
C GLU A 88 10.07 37.06 34.78
N ILE A 89 9.02 36.46 34.22
CA ILE A 89 7.79 36.11 34.92
C ILE A 89 7.55 34.61 34.76
N GLN A 90 7.45 33.92 35.89
CA GLN A 90 7.15 32.48 35.94
C GLN A 90 5.65 32.30 36.16
N GLY A 91 4.96 31.63 35.24
CA GLY A 91 3.51 31.40 35.31
C GLY A 91 3.08 30.62 36.54
N SER A 92 3.94 29.75 37.07
CA SER A 92 3.70 28.98 38.30
C SER A 92 3.59 29.86 39.55
N SER A 93 4.15 31.07 39.49
CA SER A 93 4.09 32.05 40.57
C SER A 93 2.86 32.95 40.50
N LEU A 94 2.11 32.96 39.38
CA LEU A 94 0.94 33.81 39.18
C LEU A 94 -0.32 33.11 39.73
N THR A 95 -0.86 33.63 40.83
CA THR A 95 -2.17 33.18 41.36
C THR A 95 -3.35 33.89 40.69
N SER A 96 -3.10 35.01 40.02
CA SER A 96 -4.05 35.80 39.24
C SER A 96 -3.31 36.67 38.21
N SER A 97 -4.05 37.37 37.35
CA SER A 97 -3.45 38.30 36.39
C SER A 97 -2.72 39.45 37.10
N LEU A 98 -1.48 39.73 36.68
CA LEU A 98 -0.63 40.80 37.20
C LEU A 98 -0.77 42.04 36.33
N ILE A 99 -1.27 43.13 36.90
CA ILE A 99 -1.21 44.47 36.27
C ILE A 99 -0.38 45.36 37.20
N SER A 100 0.76 45.83 36.71
CA SER A 100 1.70 46.63 37.51
C SER A 100 2.36 47.71 36.67
N GLU A 101 2.81 48.77 37.34
CA GLU A 101 3.60 49.84 36.74
C GLU A 101 5.07 49.51 36.94
N VAL A 102 5.86 49.60 35.87
CA VAL A 102 7.32 49.47 36.00
C VAL A 102 7.86 50.82 36.43
N GLU A 103 8.48 50.83 37.59
CA GLU A 103 8.91 52.05 38.27
C GLU A 103 10.40 52.00 38.59
N VAL A 104 11.10 53.11 38.30
CA VAL A 104 12.51 53.30 38.63
C VAL A 104 12.67 54.53 39.53
N CYS A 105 13.34 54.33 40.66
CA CYS A 105 13.51 55.33 41.70
C CYS A 105 14.97 55.79 41.78
N PRO A 106 15.25 57.09 41.93
CA PRO A 106 16.59 57.55 42.28
C PRO A 106 17.00 57.03 43.66
N VAL A 107 18.18 56.42 43.75
CA VAL A 107 18.72 55.91 45.01
C VAL A 107 19.09 57.09 45.92
N ASN A 108 18.74 57.02 47.21
CA ASN A 108 19.04 58.05 48.22
C ASN A 108 18.48 59.44 47.89
N SER A 109 17.31 59.52 47.28
CA SER A 109 16.69 60.80 46.95
C SER A 109 15.28 60.96 47.51
N LEU A 110 14.93 62.19 47.86
CA LEU A 110 13.56 62.59 48.17
C LEU A 110 12.71 62.82 46.90
N PHE A 111 13.29 62.72 45.71
CA PHE A 111 12.54 62.82 44.47
C PHE A 111 11.65 61.57 44.28
N GLY A 112 10.44 61.79 43.78
CA GLY A 112 9.54 60.71 43.40
C GLY A 112 10.12 59.84 42.30
N CYS A 113 9.60 58.62 42.20
CA CYS A 113 10.01 57.66 41.19
C CYS A 113 9.34 57.91 39.85
N TYR A 114 9.88 57.29 38.81
CA TYR A 114 9.40 57.43 37.43
C TYR A 114 8.73 56.14 37.01
N GLN A 115 7.50 56.26 36.51
CA GLN A 115 6.65 55.13 36.12
C GLN A 115 6.46 55.10 34.61
N THR A 116 6.14 53.92 34.07
CA THR A 116 5.67 53.74 32.69
C THR A 116 4.35 54.48 32.42
N ASN A 117 4.14 54.91 31.17
CA ASN A 117 2.82 55.38 30.74
C ASN A 117 1.80 54.22 30.65
N GLU A 118 0.51 54.55 30.51
CA GLU A 118 -0.59 53.58 30.42
C GLU A 118 -0.38 52.49 29.35
N ALA A 119 0.15 52.87 28.18
CA ALA A 119 0.41 51.96 27.07
C ALA A 119 1.56 50.97 27.36
N SER A 120 2.45 51.32 28.29
CA SER A 120 3.63 50.52 28.65
C SER A 120 3.48 49.78 29.98
N LYS A 121 2.30 49.82 30.62
CA LYS A 121 2.05 49.04 31.85
C LYS A 121 2.31 47.56 31.60
N LEU A 122 2.86 46.89 32.61
CA LEU A 122 3.05 45.45 32.61
C LEU A 122 1.68 44.80 32.86
N ARG A 123 1.16 44.06 31.88
CA ARG A 123 -0.15 43.39 31.93
C ARG A 123 0.04 41.91 31.59
N ILE A 124 0.19 41.09 32.62
CA ILE A 124 0.34 39.65 32.46
C ILE A 124 -0.96 38.95 32.87
N PHE A 125 -1.64 38.32 31.92
CA PHE A 125 -2.83 37.54 32.19
C PHE A 125 -2.46 36.10 32.55
N ALA A 126 -2.93 35.63 33.70
CA ALA A 126 -2.79 34.22 34.07
C ALA A 126 -3.75 33.40 33.20
N ALA A 127 -3.23 32.52 32.36
CA ALA A 127 -4.07 31.61 31.57
C ALA A 127 -4.59 30.50 32.47
N THR A 128 -5.89 30.17 32.37
CA THR A 128 -6.50 29.04 33.06
C THR A 128 -6.17 27.70 32.40
N GLN A 129 -4.90 27.47 32.01
CA GLN A 129 -4.43 26.38 31.14
C GLN A 129 -4.71 26.65 29.66
N ALA A 130 -3.75 27.22 28.95
CA ALA A 130 -3.73 27.10 27.49
C ALA A 130 -3.35 25.65 27.17
N LEU A 131 -4.33 24.79 26.95
CA LEU A 131 -4.09 23.41 26.52
C LEU A 131 -3.34 23.45 25.19
N ILE A 132 -2.22 22.71 25.13
CA ILE A 132 -1.46 22.52 23.91
C ILE A 132 -2.39 21.92 22.85
N GLN A 133 -2.47 22.55 21.69
CA GLN A 133 -3.36 22.10 20.61
C GLN A 133 -2.63 21.12 19.70
N LEU A 134 -3.32 20.04 19.35
CA LEU A 134 -2.82 19.00 18.45
C LEU A 134 -3.68 18.98 17.19
N SER A 135 -3.05 18.74 16.04
CA SER A 135 -3.73 18.29 14.83
C SER A 135 -3.19 16.92 14.43
N ALA A 136 -4.06 16.05 13.94
CA ALA A 136 -3.67 14.73 13.45
C ALA A 136 -4.04 14.60 11.97
N THR A 137 -3.19 13.94 11.18
CA THR A 137 -3.38 13.75 9.74
C THR A 137 -2.87 12.36 9.34
N PRO A 138 -3.63 11.57 8.55
CA PRO A 138 -4.94 11.88 7.98
C PRO A 138 -6.07 11.95 9.04
N GLY A 139 -7.17 12.64 8.74
CA GLY A 139 -8.34 12.71 9.64
C GLY A 139 -9.15 11.41 9.69
N ILE A 140 -8.97 10.55 8.69
CA ILE A 140 -9.51 9.19 8.62
C ILE A 140 -8.34 8.24 8.37
N LEU A 141 -8.18 7.22 9.21
CA LEU A 141 -7.18 6.18 9.05
C LEU A 141 -7.85 4.80 9.05
N THR A 142 -7.81 4.12 7.90
CA THR A 142 -8.28 2.74 7.78
C THR A 142 -7.10 1.80 7.88
N LEU A 143 -7.00 1.08 8.99
CA LEU A 143 -6.02 0.02 9.15
C LEU A 143 -6.41 -1.19 8.32
N GLN A 144 -5.43 -1.93 7.84
CA GLN A 144 -5.64 -3.17 7.12
C GLN A 144 -5.46 -4.35 8.06
N ARG A 145 -6.45 -5.24 8.10
CA ARG A 145 -6.37 -6.51 8.81
C ARG A 145 -5.23 -7.38 8.26
N ASP A 146 -4.59 -8.17 9.12
CA ASP A 146 -3.54 -9.13 8.78
C ASP A 146 -2.34 -8.48 8.06
N TYR A 147 -2.11 -7.20 8.36
CA TYR A 147 -1.02 -6.42 7.79
C TYR A 147 0.01 -6.11 8.87
N ASP A 148 1.16 -6.78 8.78
CA ASP A 148 2.26 -6.69 9.74
C ASP A 148 3.02 -5.35 9.68
N THR A 149 2.74 -4.54 8.67
CA THR A 149 3.37 -3.25 8.46
C THR A 149 2.58 -2.16 9.15
N ALA A 150 3.27 -1.38 9.98
CA ALA A 150 2.63 -0.28 10.70
C ALA A 150 2.10 0.80 9.75
N GLN A 151 0.91 1.30 10.05
CA GLN A 151 0.27 2.43 9.39
C GLN A 151 0.30 3.64 10.31
N TYR A 152 0.46 4.83 9.75
CA TYR A 152 0.86 6.00 10.53
C TYR A 152 -0.20 7.09 10.58
N LEU A 153 -0.31 7.72 11.75
CA LEU A 153 -0.95 9.00 11.96
C LEU A 153 0.13 10.03 12.29
N THR A 154 0.20 11.11 11.50
CA THR A 154 1.10 12.24 11.80
C THR A 154 0.40 13.19 12.74
N VAL A 155 0.95 13.38 13.94
CA VAL A 155 0.44 14.31 14.94
C VAL A 155 1.36 15.52 15.00
N THR A 156 0.78 16.71 14.91
CA THR A 156 1.50 17.99 14.94
C THR A 156 1.02 18.84 16.10
N ASN A 157 1.96 19.42 16.84
CA ASN A 157 1.65 20.42 17.85
C ASN A 157 1.44 21.77 17.17
N THR A 158 0.18 22.21 17.09
CA THR A 158 -0.24 23.44 16.38
C THR A 158 -0.31 24.66 17.29
N SER A 159 0.21 24.54 18.52
CA SER A 159 0.21 25.64 19.48
C SER A 159 1.02 26.83 18.95
N ARG A 160 0.43 28.03 19.02
CA ARG A 160 1.06 29.28 18.55
C ARG A 160 2.10 29.85 19.50
N SER A 161 2.17 29.34 20.73
CA SER A 161 3.16 29.74 21.71
C SER A 161 4.39 28.85 21.60
N ALA A 162 5.58 29.44 21.50
CA ALA A 162 6.88 28.76 21.53
C ALA A 162 7.18 28.03 22.87
N PHE A 163 6.16 27.75 23.70
CA PHE A 163 6.30 27.45 25.13
C PHE A 163 5.56 26.18 25.58
N GLY A 164 4.94 25.43 24.67
CA GLY A 164 4.23 24.20 25.02
C GLY A 164 4.79 22.99 24.29
N THR A 165 5.62 22.18 24.95
CA THR A 165 5.96 20.82 24.49
C THR A 165 4.83 19.88 24.91
N ALA A 166 4.17 19.26 23.94
CA ALA A 166 3.19 18.21 24.21
C ALA A 166 3.92 16.99 24.78
N GLN A 167 3.42 16.42 25.88
CA GLN A 167 4.08 15.31 26.57
C GLN A 167 3.23 14.03 26.50
N ASN A 168 3.88 12.92 26.16
CA ASN A 168 3.29 11.58 26.10
C ASN A 168 2.02 11.54 25.24
N VAL A 169 2.10 12.07 24.03
CA VAL A 169 0.97 12.08 23.09
C VAL A 169 0.74 10.67 22.58
N GLN A 170 -0.48 10.17 22.75
CA GLN A 170 -0.88 8.82 22.34
C GLN A 170 -2.35 8.81 21.93
N ALA A 171 -2.75 7.81 21.15
CA ALA A 171 -4.14 7.48 20.92
C ALA A 171 -4.71 6.63 22.06
N ILE A 172 -5.98 6.85 22.36
CA ILE A 172 -6.81 6.01 23.21
C ILE A 172 -7.69 5.18 22.27
N LEU A 173 -7.28 3.93 22.06
CA LEU A 173 -8.02 2.98 21.21
C LEU A 173 -9.32 2.54 21.90
N PRO A 174 -10.39 2.25 21.13
CA PRO A 174 -11.61 1.66 21.68
C PRO A 174 -11.30 0.35 22.45
N PRO A 175 -11.93 0.10 23.61
CA PRO A 175 -11.60 -1.07 24.44
C PRO A 175 -11.82 -2.44 23.78
N ASP A 176 -12.68 -2.50 22.77
CA ASP A 176 -12.98 -3.69 21.98
C ASP A 176 -11.93 -3.99 20.90
N TRP A 177 -11.02 -3.05 20.63
CA TRP A 177 -9.91 -3.19 19.69
C TRP A 177 -8.74 -3.94 20.34
N THR A 178 -8.95 -5.22 20.63
CA THR A 178 -8.04 -6.05 21.45
C THR A 178 -6.76 -6.49 20.73
N ASP A 179 -6.75 -6.44 19.39
CA ASP A 179 -5.62 -6.86 18.54
C ASP A 179 -5.05 -5.71 17.70
N VAL A 180 -5.43 -4.46 17.99
CA VAL A 180 -4.80 -3.28 17.41
C VAL A 180 -3.74 -2.78 18.39
N THR A 181 -2.50 -2.69 17.92
CA THR A 181 -1.37 -2.19 18.70
C THR A 181 -1.00 -0.80 18.25
N GLN A 182 -0.50 0.01 19.19
CA GLN A 182 0.03 1.35 18.95
C GLN A 182 1.46 1.43 19.48
N ASP A 183 2.35 2.02 18.67
CA ASP A 183 3.63 2.56 19.11
C ASP A 183 3.60 4.10 19.08
N ALA A 184 3.78 4.70 20.26
CA ALA A 184 3.81 6.14 20.48
C ALA A 184 5.20 6.66 20.90
N SER A 185 6.25 5.85 20.73
CA SER A 185 7.61 6.18 21.17
C SER A 185 8.19 7.47 20.57
N GLN A 186 7.74 7.85 19.37
CA GLN A 186 8.15 9.10 18.73
C GLN A 186 7.43 10.35 19.28
N CYS A 187 6.38 10.17 20.09
CA CYS A 187 5.48 11.23 20.52
C CYS A 187 5.60 11.54 22.03
N ILE A 188 6.74 11.22 22.65
CA ILE A 188 7.01 11.47 24.08
C ILE A 188 7.12 12.97 24.39
N GLY A 189 7.74 13.74 23.49
CA GLY A 189 7.91 15.19 23.63
C GLY A 189 7.84 15.87 22.28
N LEU A 190 6.86 16.73 22.06
CA LEU A 190 6.60 17.38 20.77
C LEU A 190 6.53 18.90 20.93
N SER A 191 7.57 19.61 20.50
CA SER A 191 7.63 21.08 20.63
C SER A 191 6.63 21.77 19.70
N ALA A 192 6.36 23.05 19.94
CA ALA A 192 5.44 23.82 19.09
C ALA A 192 5.91 23.84 17.62
N GLY A 193 5.03 23.48 16.69
CA GLY A 193 5.31 23.37 15.26
C GLY A 193 5.95 22.04 14.82
N GLU A 194 6.35 21.18 15.76
CA GLU A 194 6.91 19.86 15.43
C GLU A 194 5.80 18.82 15.20
N SER A 195 6.19 17.77 14.46
CA SER A 195 5.34 16.60 14.19
C SER A 195 6.02 15.31 14.63
N CYS A 196 5.23 14.32 15.05
CA CYS A 196 5.64 12.95 15.33
C CYS A 196 4.68 11.96 14.67
N GLN A 197 5.07 10.68 14.60
CA GLN A 197 4.20 9.62 14.08
C GLN A 197 3.73 8.70 15.21
N LEU A 198 2.42 8.45 15.25
CA LEU A 198 1.84 7.31 15.95
C LEU A 198 1.72 6.18 14.94
N ALA A 199 2.30 5.02 15.26
CA ALA A 199 2.30 3.85 14.39
C ALA A 199 1.30 2.82 14.92
N PHE A 200 0.48 2.27 14.04
CA PHE A 200 -0.57 1.31 14.37
C PHE A 200 -0.43 0.04 13.54
N THR A 201 -0.55 -1.12 14.18
CA THR A 201 -0.60 -2.42 13.50
C THR A 201 -1.86 -3.14 13.93
N ALA A 202 -2.69 -3.54 12.97
CA ALA A 202 -3.93 -4.28 13.22
C ALA A 202 -3.71 -5.79 13.13
N GLY A 203 -4.41 -6.54 13.96
CA GLY A 203 -4.45 -7.99 13.92
C GLY A 203 -5.47 -8.52 12.92
N SER A 204 -6.13 -9.61 13.31
CA SER A 204 -7.04 -10.39 12.48
C SER A 204 -8.52 -10.03 12.65
N ASN A 205 -8.87 -9.03 13.45
CA ASN A 205 -10.27 -8.61 13.65
C ASN A 205 -10.69 -7.49 12.69
N LEU A 206 -12.01 -7.31 12.52
CA LEU A 206 -12.60 -6.25 11.72
C LEU A 206 -13.28 -5.29 12.68
N TYR A 207 -13.09 -3.99 12.47
CA TYR A 207 -13.70 -2.97 13.30
C TYR A 207 -14.36 -1.91 12.44
N SER A 208 -15.63 -1.63 12.75
CA SER A 208 -16.33 -0.50 12.15
C SER A 208 -15.65 0.82 12.52
N SER A 209 -15.92 1.84 11.70
CA SER A 209 -15.51 3.21 11.96
C SER A 209 -15.84 3.66 13.39
N ALA A 210 -14.83 4.12 14.12
CA ALA A 210 -14.93 4.63 15.49
C ALA A 210 -14.08 5.89 15.65
N ASP A 211 -14.49 6.76 16.56
CA ASP A 211 -13.71 7.96 16.92
C ASP A 211 -12.62 7.59 17.92
N VAL A 212 -11.37 7.85 17.54
CA VAL A 212 -10.18 7.62 18.35
C VAL A 212 -9.65 8.95 18.85
N THR A 213 -9.48 9.06 20.16
CA THR A 213 -8.97 10.27 20.80
C THR A 213 -7.45 10.26 20.83
N ILE A 214 -6.82 11.31 20.32
CA ILE A 214 -5.40 11.58 20.42
C ILE A 214 -5.20 12.67 21.49
N GLN A 215 -4.44 12.34 22.54
CA GLN A 215 -4.15 13.28 23.61
C GLN A 215 -2.79 13.00 24.27
N GLY A 216 -2.15 14.06 24.75
CA GLY A 216 -1.05 13.99 25.69
C GLY A 216 -1.49 14.37 27.10
N THR A 217 -0.56 14.25 28.05
CA THR A 217 -0.80 14.57 29.47
C THR A 217 -1.11 16.04 29.75
N ASN A 218 -0.74 16.93 28.83
CA ASN A 218 -0.88 18.38 28.94
C ASN A 218 -1.51 19.03 27.69
N THR A 219 -2.21 18.26 26.85
CA THR A 219 -2.80 18.73 25.59
C THR A 219 -4.32 18.73 25.64
N ALA A 220 -4.94 19.49 24.74
CA ALA A 220 -6.32 19.24 24.38
C ALA A 220 -6.43 17.93 23.60
N ALA A 221 -7.54 17.24 23.77
CA ALA A 221 -7.87 16.07 22.96
C ALA A 221 -8.19 16.52 21.52
N THR A 222 -7.70 15.76 20.55
CA THR A 222 -8.12 15.85 19.14
C THR A 222 -8.61 14.47 18.71
N THR A 223 -9.57 14.40 17.79
CA THR A 223 -10.17 13.12 17.37
C THR A 223 -9.84 12.82 15.92
N VAL A 224 -9.64 11.54 15.64
CA VAL A 224 -9.54 10.99 14.28
C VAL A 224 -10.50 9.84 14.14
N THR A 225 -11.02 9.62 12.95
CA THR A 225 -11.86 8.45 12.69
C THR A 225 -10.97 7.30 12.25
N MET A 226 -11.06 6.17 12.94
CA MET A 226 -10.31 4.97 12.58
C MET A 226 -11.23 3.78 12.33
N SER A 227 -10.81 2.87 11.45
CA SER A 227 -11.46 1.56 11.27
C SER A 227 -10.40 0.51 10.97
N VAL A 228 -10.76 -0.76 11.10
CA VAL A 228 -9.95 -1.87 10.55
C VAL A 228 -10.75 -2.49 9.42
N GLY A 229 -10.28 -2.27 8.19
CA GLY A 229 -10.89 -2.73 6.96
C GLY A 229 -10.51 -4.16 6.60
N ALA A 230 -11.16 -4.66 5.54
CA ALA A 230 -10.90 -5.99 5.00
C ALA A 230 -9.48 -6.13 4.41
N SER A 231 -9.03 -7.37 4.28
CA SER A 231 -7.77 -7.73 3.63
C SER A 231 -7.86 -7.56 2.11
N ALA A 232 -6.72 -7.56 1.41
CA ALA A 232 -6.69 -7.39 -0.04
C ALA A 232 -7.32 -8.60 -0.77
N VAL A 233 -7.95 -8.38 -1.92
CA VAL A 233 -8.62 -9.46 -2.68
C VAL A 233 -7.94 -9.60 -4.04
N LEU A 234 -7.51 -10.82 -4.36
CA LEU A 234 -6.84 -11.14 -5.61
C LEU A 234 -7.77 -11.86 -6.58
N SER A 235 -7.52 -11.69 -7.88
CA SER A 235 -8.10 -12.47 -8.98
C SER A 235 -7.04 -12.76 -10.04
N ALA A 236 -7.31 -13.70 -10.95
CA ALA A 236 -6.45 -14.02 -12.07
C ALA A 236 -7.18 -13.80 -13.40
N SER A 237 -6.43 -13.45 -14.46
CA SER A 237 -6.97 -13.26 -15.80
C SER A 237 -7.54 -14.54 -16.42
N LEU A 238 -7.04 -15.69 -15.98
CA LEU A 238 -7.44 -17.02 -16.45
C LEU A 238 -7.51 -17.99 -15.28
N GLN A 239 -8.50 -18.87 -15.30
CA GLN A 239 -8.62 -19.96 -14.31
C GLN A 239 -7.92 -21.25 -14.76
N THR A 240 -7.68 -21.39 -16.06
CA THR A 240 -6.93 -22.51 -16.65
C THR A 240 -5.97 -21.97 -17.69
N LEU A 241 -4.70 -22.38 -17.61
CA LEU A 241 -3.66 -22.04 -18.57
C LEU A 241 -3.01 -23.33 -19.10
N ALA A 242 -3.11 -23.55 -20.40
CA ALA A 242 -2.45 -24.66 -21.08
C ALA A 242 -1.24 -24.15 -21.89
N LEU A 243 -0.12 -24.84 -21.75
CA LEU A 243 1.16 -24.61 -22.44
C LEU A 243 1.61 -25.91 -23.11
N SER A 244 2.37 -25.81 -24.20
CA SER A 244 3.01 -26.98 -24.80
C SER A 244 4.37 -27.23 -24.15
N VAL A 245 4.86 -28.47 -24.16
CA VAL A 245 6.27 -28.74 -23.82
C VAL A 245 7.20 -28.12 -24.88
N ASN A 246 8.45 -27.86 -24.50
CA ASN A 246 9.53 -27.57 -25.45
C ASN A 246 10.14 -28.88 -25.95
N ASP A 247 9.66 -29.39 -27.08
CA ASP A 247 10.20 -30.59 -27.73
C ASP A 247 10.66 -30.26 -29.16
N PRO A 248 11.97 -30.09 -29.40
CA PRO A 248 12.52 -29.78 -30.72
C PRO A 248 12.22 -30.85 -31.79
N SER A 249 11.80 -32.04 -31.40
CA SER A 249 11.43 -33.13 -32.32
C SER A 249 10.10 -32.86 -33.03
N PHE A 250 9.26 -31.98 -32.47
CA PHE A 250 7.94 -31.64 -33.01
C PHE A 250 7.80 -30.13 -33.16
N SER A 251 7.63 -29.65 -34.39
CA SER A 251 7.57 -28.21 -34.68
C SER A 251 6.39 -27.47 -34.02
N ALA A 252 5.36 -28.19 -33.58
CA ALA A 252 4.19 -27.64 -32.90
C ALA A 252 4.38 -27.51 -31.37
N LEU A 253 5.36 -28.20 -30.79
CA LEU A 253 5.66 -28.22 -29.35
C LEU A 253 6.83 -27.27 -29.08
N THR A 254 6.60 -25.98 -29.27
CA THR A 254 7.65 -24.96 -29.21
C THR A 254 7.99 -24.56 -27.77
N GLY A 255 7.14 -24.88 -26.81
CA GLY A 255 7.32 -24.49 -25.41
C GLY A 255 7.30 -22.97 -25.20
N ASN A 256 6.49 -22.26 -25.98
CA ASN A 256 6.43 -20.81 -25.90
C ASN A 256 5.85 -20.38 -24.53
N PRO A 257 6.52 -19.46 -23.79
CA PRO A 257 6.03 -19.00 -22.50
C PRO A 257 4.61 -18.43 -22.56
N ARG A 258 3.84 -18.60 -21.48
CA ARG A 258 2.51 -17.98 -21.33
C ARG A 258 2.42 -17.13 -20.08
N GLN A 259 1.58 -16.11 -20.16
CA GLN A 259 1.39 -15.10 -19.13
C GLN A 259 0.06 -15.28 -18.41
N LEU A 260 0.11 -15.08 -17.09
CA LEU A 260 -1.01 -15.06 -16.19
C LEU A 260 -0.98 -13.74 -15.42
N MET A 261 -2.03 -12.94 -15.55
CA MET A 261 -2.10 -11.64 -14.87
C MET A 261 -2.89 -11.79 -13.57
N ILE A 262 -2.26 -11.45 -12.45
CA ILE A 262 -2.87 -11.35 -11.13
C ILE A 262 -3.30 -9.91 -10.90
N ILE A 263 -4.53 -9.72 -10.45
CA ILE A 263 -5.16 -8.41 -10.30
C ILE A 263 -5.63 -8.28 -8.85
N ASN A 264 -5.25 -7.20 -8.19
CA ASN A 264 -5.81 -6.81 -6.90
C ASN A 264 -7.09 -6.01 -7.13
N THR A 265 -8.23 -6.61 -6.79
CA THR A 265 -9.56 -6.02 -7.01
C THR A 265 -10.07 -5.23 -5.79
N SER A 266 -9.28 -5.15 -4.73
CA SER A 266 -9.64 -4.45 -3.49
C SER A 266 -9.11 -3.02 -3.46
N ASN A 267 -9.48 -2.27 -2.43
CA ASN A 267 -9.00 -0.91 -2.16
C ASN A 267 -7.77 -0.87 -1.22
N PHE A 268 -7.14 -2.01 -0.96
CA PHE A 268 -5.92 -2.13 -0.16
C PHE A 268 -4.79 -2.74 -0.97
N ASP A 269 -3.56 -2.33 -0.72
CA ASP A 269 -2.39 -2.95 -1.38
C ASP A 269 -2.27 -4.41 -0.91
N ALA A 270 -2.06 -5.34 -1.84
CA ALA A 270 -1.69 -6.71 -1.52
C ALA A 270 -0.16 -6.77 -1.44
N VAL A 271 0.40 -7.08 -0.28
CA VAL A 271 1.86 -7.07 -0.08
C VAL A 271 2.43 -8.46 -0.09
N ASN A 272 3.73 -8.58 -0.40
CA ASN A 272 4.48 -9.83 -0.38
C ASN A 272 3.73 -10.98 -1.07
N VAL A 273 3.03 -10.66 -2.16
CA VAL A 273 2.25 -11.62 -2.94
C VAL A 273 3.25 -12.57 -3.60
N GLY A 274 3.15 -13.83 -3.23
CA GLY A 274 3.94 -14.93 -3.76
C GLY A 274 3.04 -15.99 -4.40
N TYR A 275 3.67 -17.05 -4.89
CA TYR A 275 3.00 -18.23 -5.38
C TYR A 275 3.78 -19.48 -4.95
N ASP A 276 3.08 -20.61 -4.87
CA ASP A 276 3.70 -21.91 -4.66
C ASP A 276 3.65 -22.71 -5.97
N ALA A 277 4.80 -22.82 -6.63
CA ALA A 277 4.94 -23.58 -7.87
C ALA A 277 5.24 -25.08 -7.63
N THR A 278 5.13 -25.57 -6.40
CA THR A 278 5.29 -26.99 -6.11
C THR A 278 4.25 -27.80 -6.91
N GLY A 279 4.75 -28.79 -7.65
CA GLY A 279 3.93 -29.63 -8.53
C GLY A 279 4.09 -29.32 -10.03
N LEU A 280 4.64 -28.16 -10.42
CA LEU A 280 5.09 -27.98 -11.79
C LEU A 280 6.32 -28.88 -12.08
N PRO A 281 6.52 -29.32 -13.33
CA PRO A 281 7.72 -30.05 -13.73
C PRO A 281 9.00 -29.26 -13.35
N SER A 282 10.06 -29.98 -12.98
CA SER A 282 11.29 -29.35 -12.47
C SER A 282 12.05 -28.52 -13.50
N ASP A 283 11.76 -28.74 -14.78
CA ASP A 283 12.30 -27.99 -15.92
C ASP A 283 11.39 -26.85 -16.39
N ALA A 284 10.22 -26.66 -15.75
CA ALA A 284 9.39 -25.48 -15.91
C ALA A 284 9.84 -24.35 -14.97
N SER A 285 9.62 -23.10 -15.37
CA SER A 285 9.95 -21.92 -14.56
C SER A 285 8.81 -20.90 -14.55
N VAL A 286 8.72 -20.13 -13.46
CA VAL A 286 7.77 -19.03 -13.30
C VAL A 286 8.56 -17.77 -12.93
N SER A 287 8.29 -16.67 -13.62
CA SER A 287 8.95 -15.37 -13.43
C SER A 287 7.93 -14.23 -13.36
N PRO A 288 8.10 -13.20 -12.52
CA PRO A 288 9.15 -13.06 -11.50
C PRO A 288 8.99 -14.06 -10.36
N THR A 289 10.01 -14.23 -9.50
CA THR A 289 9.98 -15.16 -8.35
C THR A 289 8.90 -14.83 -7.29
N SER A 290 8.38 -13.61 -7.31
CA SER A 290 7.24 -13.15 -6.51
C SER A 290 6.62 -11.92 -7.15
N CYS A 291 5.34 -11.67 -6.88
CA CYS A 291 4.67 -10.43 -7.29
C CYS A 291 4.98 -9.23 -6.37
N GLY A 292 5.50 -9.45 -5.16
CA GLY A 292 5.81 -8.36 -4.23
C GLY A 292 4.53 -7.60 -3.85
N THR A 293 4.54 -6.28 -3.95
CA THR A 293 3.35 -5.46 -3.71
C THR A 293 2.55 -5.26 -4.99
N ILE A 294 1.27 -5.67 -4.97
CA ILE A 294 0.29 -5.37 -6.01
C ILE A 294 -0.60 -4.22 -5.50
N PRO A 295 -0.52 -3.01 -6.10
CA PRO A 295 -1.27 -1.85 -5.66
C PRO A 295 -2.79 -2.09 -5.62
N ALA A 296 -3.46 -1.37 -4.73
CA ALA A 296 -4.91 -1.31 -4.66
C ALA A 296 -5.56 -0.83 -5.98
N ASN A 297 -6.87 -1.04 -6.08
CA ASN A 297 -7.74 -0.50 -7.13
C ASN A 297 -7.36 -0.94 -8.55
N GLY A 298 -7.08 -2.24 -8.73
CA GLY A 298 -6.79 -2.83 -10.04
C GLY A 298 -5.31 -2.88 -10.39
N GLY A 299 -4.40 -2.70 -9.43
CA GLY A 299 -2.98 -3.00 -9.65
C GLY A 299 -2.78 -4.45 -10.08
N THR A 300 -1.73 -4.70 -10.87
CA THR A 300 -1.49 -6.00 -11.48
C THR A 300 -0.06 -6.51 -11.29
N CYS A 301 0.09 -7.83 -11.38
CA CYS A 301 1.37 -8.53 -11.51
C CYS A 301 1.23 -9.58 -12.61
N THR A 302 2.18 -9.61 -13.55
CA THR A 302 2.19 -10.60 -14.62
C THR A 302 3.20 -11.70 -14.31
N LEU A 303 2.71 -12.93 -14.15
CA LEU A 303 3.54 -14.12 -14.06
C LEU A 303 3.73 -14.70 -15.45
N THR A 304 4.97 -14.99 -15.83
CA THR A 304 5.36 -15.69 -17.06
C THR A 304 5.78 -17.10 -16.70
N ILE A 305 5.03 -18.08 -17.22
CA ILE A 305 5.31 -19.51 -17.06
C ILE A 305 6.01 -19.97 -18.33
N THR A 306 7.25 -20.46 -18.19
CA THR A 306 8.04 -21.02 -19.30
C THR A 306 8.14 -22.53 -19.12
N PRO A 307 7.57 -23.34 -20.02
CA PRO A 307 7.60 -24.79 -19.93
C PRO A 307 8.97 -25.36 -20.33
N GLY A 308 9.32 -26.50 -19.74
CA GLY A 308 10.45 -27.33 -20.16
C GLY A 308 10.01 -28.43 -21.14
N ALA A 309 10.79 -29.51 -21.23
CA ALA A 309 10.49 -30.66 -22.08
C ALA A 309 9.51 -31.66 -21.42
N THR A 310 9.28 -31.53 -20.11
CA THR A 310 8.49 -32.49 -19.34
C THR A 310 7.03 -32.02 -19.21
N PRO A 311 6.03 -32.83 -19.61
CA PRO A 311 4.62 -32.50 -19.44
C PRO A 311 4.16 -32.69 -17.98
N THR A 312 3.07 -32.05 -17.60
CA THR A 312 2.37 -32.34 -16.33
C THR A 312 1.63 -33.68 -16.45
N THR A 313 1.70 -34.52 -15.41
CA THR A 313 0.95 -35.80 -15.36
C THR A 313 -0.53 -35.60 -15.05
N THR A 314 -0.84 -34.56 -14.29
CA THR A 314 -2.19 -34.11 -13.93
C THR A 314 -2.20 -32.59 -13.87
N ALA A 315 -3.36 -31.98 -14.00
CA ALA A 315 -3.50 -30.54 -13.89
C ALA A 315 -2.98 -30.03 -12.53
N VAL A 316 -2.15 -28.99 -12.54
CA VAL A 316 -1.47 -28.46 -11.35
C VAL A 316 -2.14 -27.16 -10.91
N GLY A 317 -2.54 -27.04 -9.64
CA GLY A 317 -2.97 -25.76 -9.10
C GLY A 317 -1.77 -24.90 -8.72
N LEU A 318 -1.72 -23.65 -9.18
CA LEU A 318 -0.69 -22.67 -8.82
C LEU A 318 -1.27 -21.68 -7.80
N PRO A 319 -1.27 -21.96 -6.48
CA PRO A 319 -1.83 -21.06 -5.49
C PRO A 319 -0.99 -19.78 -5.38
N ILE A 320 -1.65 -18.63 -5.45
CA ILE A 320 -1.10 -17.28 -5.33
C ILE A 320 -1.76 -16.61 -4.12
N TYR A 321 -0.96 -16.09 -3.20
CA TYR A 321 -1.41 -15.51 -1.94
C TYR A 321 -0.37 -14.53 -1.36
N GLY A 322 -0.82 -13.68 -0.45
CA GLY A 322 0.02 -12.84 0.40
C GLY A 322 -0.46 -12.88 1.85
N PRO A 323 0.36 -12.42 2.81
CA PRO A 323 -0.02 -12.40 4.23
C PRO A 323 -1.29 -11.59 4.50
N ASN A 324 -1.49 -10.50 3.76
CA ASN A 324 -2.64 -9.60 3.91
C ASN A 324 -3.72 -9.81 2.82
N THR A 325 -3.77 -10.98 2.19
CA THR A 325 -4.80 -11.32 1.19
C THR A 325 -5.92 -12.16 1.80
N GLN A 326 -7.18 -11.79 1.53
CA GLN A 326 -8.36 -12.51 2.00
C GLN A 326 -8.51 -13.89 1.37
N ASN A 327 -8.06 -14.04 0.13
CA ASN A 327 -8.24 -15.26 -0.66
C ASN A 327 -6.92 -15.71 -1.30
N THR A 328 -6.79 -17.02 -1.46
CA THR A 328 -5.79 -17.64 -2.33
C THR A 328 -6.40 -17.84 -3.72
N VAL A 329 -5.71 -17.38 -4.76
CA VAL A 329 -6.11 -17.58 -6.16
C VAL A 329 -5.35 -18.77 -6.71
N THR A 330 -6.05 -19.79 -7.24
CA THR A 330 -5.43 -21.06 -7.65
C THR A 330 -5.80 -21.44 -9.09
N PRO A 331 -5.26 -20.76 -10.11
CA PRO A 331 -5.40 -21.15 -11.50
C PRO A 331 -4.75 -22.51 -11.76
N THR A 332 -5.32 -23.23 -12.70
CA THR A 332 -4.89 -24.57 -13.09
C THR A 332 -3.95 -24.50 -14.28
N ILE A 333 -2.73 -25.00 -14.12
CA ILE A 333 -1.69 -25.05 -15.14
C ILE A 333 -1.62 -26.46 -15.74
N ASN A 334 -1.58 -26.55 -17.07
CA ASN A 334 -1.39 -27.79 -17.80
C ASN A 334 -0.23 -27.61 -18.78
N ILE A 335 0.81 -28.44 -18.66
CA ILE A 335 1.91 -28.49 -19.64
C ILE A 335 1.71 -29.78 -20.44
N LEU A 336 1.39 -29.62 -21.72
CA LEU A 336 0.83 -30.67 -22.57
C LEU A 336 1.82 -31.12 -23.64
N THR A 337 1.77 -32.40 -23.95
CA THR A 337 2.40 -33.02 -25.12
C THR A 337 1.37 -33.92 -25.82
N TYR A 338 1.75 -34.55 -26.93
CA TYR A 338 0.89 -35.53 -27.58
C TYR A 338 0.58 -36.71 -26.66
N GLY A 339 -0.68 -37.14 -26.63
CA GLY A 339 -1.17 -38.17 -25.72
C GLY A 339 -1.47 -37.70 -24.30
N SER A 340 -1.17 -36.44 -23.93
CA SER A 340 -1.64 -35.88 -22.65
C SER A 340 -3.17 -35.89 -22.59
N VAL A 341 -3.73 -36.10 -21.40
CA VAL A 341 -5.18 -35.98 -21.17
C VAL A 341 -5.52 -34.54 -20.81
N PHE A 342 -6.36 -33.89 -21.62
CA PHE A 342 -6.83 -32.53 -21.38
C PHE A 342 -8.32 -32.42 -21.73
N GLN A 343 -9.11 -31.78 -20.85
CA GLN A 343 -10.56 -31.59 -21.02
C GLN A 343 -11.34 -32.88 -21.40
N GLY A 344 -10.91 -34.03 -20.86
CA GLY A 344 -11.57 -35.32 -21.10
C GLY A 344 -11.19 -36.02 -22.40
N GLY A 345 -10.14 -35.58 -23.10
CA GLY A 345 -9.62 -36.21 -24.31
C GLY A 345 -8.10 -36.29 -24.38
N TYR A 346 -7.58 -37.09 -25.30
CA TYR A 346 -6.15 -37.19 -25.61
C TYR A 346 -5.74 -36.12 -26.61
N VAL A 347 -4.74 -35.32 -26.26
CA VAL A 347 -4.18 -34.29 -27.15
C VAL A 347 -3.51 -34.96 -28.35
N PHE A 348 -3.93 -34.61 -29.56
CA PHE A 348 -3.33 -35.13 -30.81
C PHE A 348 -2.96 -34.02 -31.81
N SER A 349 -3.40 -32.78 -31.56
CA SER A 349 -3.00 -31.60 -32.32
C SER A 349 -2.74 -30.46 -31.36
N VAL A 350 -1.69 -29.68 -31.61
CA VAL A 350 -1.26 -28.53 -30.81
C VAL A 350 -0.92 -27.39 -31.76
N ASP A 351 -1.33 -26.18 -31.38
CA ASP A 351 -0.89 -24.93 -31.99
C ASP A 351 -0.37 -24.00 -30.89
N ASP A 352 0.96 -23.90 -30.79
CA ASP A 352 1.66 -23.05 -29.84
C ASP A 352 2.17 -21.74 -30.48
N SER A 353 1.59 -21.32 -31.61
CA SER A 353 2.00 -20.09 -32.29
C SER A 353 1.44 -18.84 -31.58
N TYR A 354 2.26 -17.80 -31.45
CA TYR A 354 1.80 -16.50 -30.93
C TYR A 354 0.96 -15.70 -31.92
N SER A 355 0.98 -16.06 -33.21
CA SER A 355 0.13 -15.42 -34.22
C SER A 355 -1.34 -15.66 -33.96
N ASP A 356 -1.68 -16.89 -33.59
CA ASP A 356 -3.06 -17.35 -33.40
C ASP A 356 -3.43 -17.42 -31.92
N TYR A 357 -2.46 -17.72 -31.04
CA TYR A 357 -2.64 -17.84 -29.60
C TYR A 357 -1.61 -16.99 -28.84
N PRO A 358 -1.90 -15.69 -28.64
CA PRO A 358 -1.02 -14.76 -27.93
C PRO A 358 -0.59 -15.26 -26.54
N GLU A 359 0.48 -14.66 -26.02
CA GLU A 359 1.07 -15.05 -24.72
C GLU A 359 0.09 -14.96 -23.53
N THR A 360 -0.98 -14.18 -23.63
CA THR A 360 -1.99 -13.99 -22.58
C THR A 360 -3.13 -15.01 -22.60
N VAL A 361 -3.08 -15.99 -23.51
CA VAL A 361 -4.08 -17.07 -23.63
C VAL A 361 -3.41 -18.45 -23.63
N SER A 362 -4.22 -19.51 -23.49
CA SER A 362 -3.74 -20.88 -23.64
C SER A 362 -3.40 -21.20 -25.10
N ILE A 363 -2.58 -22.24 -25.31
CA ILE A 363 -2.33 -22.82 -26.64
C ILE A 363 -3.62 -23.31 -27.31
N GLY A 364 -3.59 -23.39 -28.65
CA GLY A 364 -4.61 -24.07 -29.44
C GLY A 364 -4.37 -25.57 -29.60
N GLY A 365 -5.34 -26.28 -30.15
CA GLY A 365 -5.21 -27.69 -30.45
C GLY A 365 -6.53 -28.46 -30.55
N ALA A 366 -6.41 -29.77 -30.64
CA ALA A 366 -7.55 -30.70 -30.65
C ALA A 366 -7.29 -31.92 -29.76
N VAL A 367 -8.37 -32.41 -29.16
CA VAL A 367 -8.37 -33.61 -28.31
C VAL A 367 -9.28 -34.69 -28.89
N ALA A 368 -8.84 -35.94 -28.81
CA ALA A 368 -9.62 -37.11 -29.17
C ALA A 368 -10.36 -37.60 -27.93
N ALA A 369 -11.67 -37.83 -28.03
CA ALA A 369 -12.47 -38.26 -26.88
C ALA A 369 -11.94 -39.57 -26.27
N GLN A 370 -11.98 -39.68 -24.94
CA GLN A 370 -11.57 -40.91 -24.23
C GLN A 370 -12.55 -42.07 -24.39
N THR A 371 -13.79 -41.77 -24.74
CA THR A 371 -14.82 -42.76 -24.99
C THR A 371 -15.37 -42.54 -26.39
N ASN A 372 -15.78 -43.64 -27.02
CA ASN A 372 -16.52 -43.57 -28.27
C ASN A 372 -17.77 -42.69 -28.07
N GLN A 373 -18.04 -41.81 -29.03
CA GLN A 373 -19.25 -40.97 -28.99
C GLN A 373 -20.54 -41.81 -29.00
N VAL A 374 -20.47 -43.08 -29.39
CA VAL A 374 -21.60 -44.01 -29.36
C VAL A 374 -21.15 -45.38 -28.87
N ASN A 375 -21.97 -46.01 -28.02
CA ASN A 375 -21.78 -47.38 -27.59
C ASN A 375 -21.74 -48.33 -28.80
N ALA A 376 -20.80 -49.28 -28.79
CA ALA A 376 -20.81 -50.39 -29.72
C ALA A 376 -22.13 -51.15 -29.56
N GLY A 377 -23.06 -51.00 -30.51
CA GLY A 377 -24.20 -51.90 -30.60
C GLY A 377 -25.58 -51.39 -30.97
N VAL A 378 -25.86 -50.09 -31.18
CA VAL A 378 -27.22 -49.75 -31.68
C VAL A 378 -27.35 -48.59 -32.67
N ASN A 379 -26.41 -47.65 -32.80
CA ASN A 379 -26.41 -46.60 -33.84
C ASN A 379 -25.05 -45.88 -33.91
N GLY A 380 -23.97 -46.55 -33.50
CA GLY A 380 -22.65 -45.94 -33.49
C GLY A 380 -22.04 -45.93 -34.87
N LEU A 381 -21.71 -44.74 -35.38
CA LEU A 381 -20.92 -44.61 -36.61
C LEU A 381 -19.58 -45.33 -36.38
N PRO A 382 -19.30 -46.42 -37.10
CA PRO A 382 -17.98 -47.03 -37.07
C PRO A 382 -16.98 -46.04 -37.69
N TRP A 383 -15.98 -45.64 -36.92
CA TRP A 383 -14.80 -44.94 -37.47
C TRP A 383 -13.89 -45.90 -38.23
N ALA A 384 -14.16 -47.21 -38.16
CA ALA A 384 -13.55 -48.21 -39.01
C ALA A 384 -14.02 -48.00 -40.45
N SER A 385 -13.08 -47.63 -41.31
CA SER A 385 -13.33 -47.45 -42.75
C SER A 385 -13.74 -48.75 -43.45
N ASN A 386 -13.63 -49.91 -42.80
CA ASN A 386 -13.99 -51.21 -43.36
C ASN A 386 -15.51 -51.51 -43.41
N GLY A 387 -16.36 -50.62 -42.89
CA GLY A 387 -17.82 -50.74 -42.98
C GLY A 387 -18.43 -51.94 -42.23
N LEU A 388 -17.66 -52.64 -41.39
CA LEU A 388 -18.11 -53.88 -40.75
C LEU A 388 -19.27 -53.68 -39.75
N ALA A 389 -19.40 -52.49 -39.14
CA ALA A 389 -20.55 -52.20 -38.28
C ALA A 389 -21.85 -51.86 -39.04
N CYS A 390 -21.82 -51.74 -40.38
CA CYS A 390 -23.02 -51.56 -41.21
C CYS A 390 -23.75 -52.88 -41.55
N LEU A 391 -23.24 -54.06 -41.12
CA LEU A 391 -23.80 -55.35 -41.53
C LEU A 391 -24.97 -55.86 -40.64
N SER A 392 -25.24 -55.23 -39.49
CA SER A 392 -26.21 -55.76 -38.53
C SER A 392 -27.57 -55.05 -38.45
N SER A 393 -27.81 -53.96 -39.19
CA SER A 393 -29.12 -53.32 -39.23
C SER A 393 -29.50 -52.88 -40.64
N ALA A 394 -30.65 -53.37 -41.09
CA ALA A 394 -31.22 -53.08 -42.39
C ALA A 394 -31.39 -51.57 -42.63
N ALA A 395 -30.90 -51.14 -43.80
CA ALA A 395 -31.29 -49.96 -44.58
C ALA A 395 -31.05 -48.55 -43.99
N ASP A 396 -30.41 -47.72 -44.81
CA ASP A 396 -30.55 -46.25 -44.91
C ASP A 396 -29.60 -45.27 -44.18
N SER A 397 -28.35 -45.61 -43.79
CA SER A 397 -27.39 -44.51 -43.48
C SER A 397 -25.89 -44.76 -43.69
N CYS A 398 -25.47 -45.64 -44.62
CA CYS A 398 -24.04 -45.85 -44.91
C CYS A 398 -23.52 -45.03 -46.11
N ASP A 399 -24.13 -43.88 -46.41
CA ASP A 399 -23.76 -43.02 -47.55
C ASP A 399 -22.39 -42.32 -47.39
N ASN A 400 -21.74 -42.43 -46.23
CA ASN A 400 -20.46 -41.76 -45.91
C ASN A 400 -19.39 -42.70 -45.32
N VAL A 401 -19.42 -44.00 -45.62
CA VAL A 401 -18.33 -44.92 -45.25
C VAL A 401 -17.48 -45.21 -46.49
N SER A 402 -16.17 -44.95 -46.40
CA SER A 402 -15.28 -45.10 -47.55
C SER A 402 -15.04 -46.57 -47.96
N TYR A 403 -15.49 -47.56 -47.17
CA TYR A 403 -15.20 -49.00 -47.32
C TYR A 403 -13.72 -49.34 -47.50
N VAL A 404 -12.85 -48.43 -47.09
CA VAL A 404 -11.41 -48.55 -47.23
C VAL A 404 -10.90 -49.47 -46.14
N THR A 405 -10.19 -50.51 -46.53
CA THR A 405 -9.43 -51.36 -45.61
C THR A 405 -7.98 -50.88 -45.57
N ILE A 406 -7.58 -50.36 -44.42
CA ILE A 406 -6.20 -49.95 -44.14
C ILE A 406 -5.53 -51.11 -43.43
N LEU A 407 -4.38 -51.56 -43.92
CA LEU A 407 -3.68 -52.72 -43.36
C LEU A 407 -3.27 -52.44 -41.91
N GLY A 408 -3.52 -53.40 -41.02
CA GLY A 408 -2.94 -53.46 -39.69
C GLY A 408 -3.68 -52.68 -38.59
N ILE A 409 -4.82 -52.04 -38.88
CA ILE A 409 -5.48 -51.12 -37.94
C ILE A 409 -6.74 -51.66 -37.27
N ASP A 410 -7.12 -52.92 -37.52
CA ASP A 410 -8.30 -53.51 -36.86
C ASP A 410 -7.96 -54.20 -35.54
N GLU A 411 -8.97 -54.45 -34.72
CA GLU A 411 -8.83 -55.06 -33.40
C GLU A 411 -8.32 -56.52 -33.43
N SER A 412 -8.38 -57.18 -34.59
CA SER A 412 -7.84 -58.53 -34.79
C SER A 412 -6.40 -58.52 -35.34
N SER A 413 -5.89 -57.35 -35.67
CA SER A 413 -4.54 -57.16 -36.16
C SER A 413 -3.52 -57.43 -35.07
N THR A 414 -2.45 -58.14 -35.43
CA THR A 414 -1.29 -58.35 -34.58
C THR A 414 -0.01 -58.14 -35.39
N GLN A 415 1.13 -57.91 -34.73
CA GLN A 415 2.41 -57.77 -35.43
C GLN A 415 2.76 -59.01 -36.28
N ALA A 416 2.35 -60.21 -35.84
CA ALA A 416 2.59 -61.46 -36.56
C ALA A 416 1.56 -61.73 -37.67
N ASN A 417 0.34 -61.20 -37.53
CA ASN A 417 -0.76 -61.40 -38.46
C ASN A 417 -1.55 -60.09 -38.58
N PRO A 418 -1.09 -59.13 -39.41
CA PRO A 418 -1.77 -57.86 -39.56
C PRO A 418 -3.12 -58.05 -40.27
N SER A 419 -4.14 -57.33 -39.79
CA SER A 419 -5.51 -57.36 -40.32
C SER A 419 -6.08 -55.94 -40.42
N PRO A 420 -6.90 -55.61 -41.44
CA PRO A 420 -7.34 -56.45 -42.56
C PRO A 420 -6.23 -56.66 -43.62
N GLN A 421 -6.20 -57.84 -44.26
CA GLN A 421 -5.16 -58.23 -45.22
C GLN A 421 -5.37 -57.76 -46.69
N SER A 422 -6.27 -56.81 -46.97
CA SER A 422 -6.75 -56.57 -48.35
C SER A 422 -7.06 -55.09 -48.65
N PRO A 423 -6.98 -54.61 -49.91
CA PRO A 423 -6.52 -55.34 -51.09
C PRO A 423 -5.00 -55.42 -51.17
N GLU A 424 -4.51 -56.40 -51.93
CA GLU A 424 -3.10 -56.51 -52.32
C GLU A 424 -2.65 -55.16 -52.91
N TYR A 425 -1.97 -54.34 -52.10
CA TYR A 425 -1.16 -53.27 -52.64
C TYR A 425 -0.10 -53.94 -53.49
N SER A 426 0.03 -53.52 -54.76
CA SER A 426 1.09 -54.02 -55.62
C SER A 426 2.43 -53.89 -54.89
N ASN A 427 3.31 -54.89 -55.01
CA ASN A 427 4.63 -54.95 -54.35
C ASN A 427 5.55 -53.71 -54.56
N ASN A 428 5.08 -52.70 -55.30
CA ASN A 428 5.76 -51.46 -55.62
C ASN A 428 5.03 -50.21 -55.07
N THR A 429 4.21 -50.33 -54.00
CA THR A 429 3.69 -49.17 -53.27
C THR A 429 4.46 -48.94 -51.95
N PRO A 430 5.60 -48.23 -51.94
CA PRO A 430 6.20 -47.71 -50.72
C PRO A 430 5.67 -46.32 -50.33
N PRO A 431 5.75 -45.94 -49.04
CA PRO A 431 6.43 -46.69 -47.97
C PRO A 431 5.55 -47.06 -46.76
N PHE A 432 5.71 -48.31 -46.35
CA PHE A 432 5.56 -48.84 -44.98
C PHE A 432 4.18 -48.75 -44.34
N TYR A 433 3.35 -49.74 -44.65
CA TYR A 433 2.47 -50.27 -43.61
C TYR A 433 3.32 -51.07 -42.62
N LEU A 434 3.15 -50.78 -41.35
CA LEU A 434 3.72 -51.54 -40.25
C LEU A 434 2.73 -52.64 -39.86
N SER A 435 3.24 -53.83 -39.53
CA SER A 435 2.40 -54.84 -38.88
C SER A 435 2.16 -54.41 -37.45
N CYS A 436 0.96 -53.92 -37.16
CA CYS A 436 0.58 -53.36 -35.86
C CYS A 436 -0.36 -54.31 -35.11
N ASN A 437 -0.31 -54.26 -33.78
CA ASN A 437 -1.45 -54.69 -32.97
C ASN A 437 -2.49 -53.56 -32.90
N GLY A 438 -3.51 -53.65 -33.77
CA GLY A 438 -4.51 -52.58 -33.96
C GLY A 438 -5.41 -52.32 -32.75
N LEU A 439 -5.34 -53.17 -31.71
CA LEU A 439 -6.02 -52.92 -30.43
C LEU A 439 -5.14 -52.15 -29.43
N THR A 440 -3.82 -52.22 -29.54
CA THR A 440 -2.90 -51.70 -28.51
C THR A 440 -1.84 -50.73 -29.01
N GLU A 441 -1.64 -50.59 -30.32
CA GLU A 441 -0.51 -49.87 -30.92
C GLU A 441 -0.96 -48.65 -31.73
N GLY A 442 -1.68 -47.73 -31.10
CA GLY A 442 -2.28 -46.55 -31.78
C GLY A 442 -1.30 -45.67 -32.57
N LEU A 443 -0.02 -45.61 -32.19
CA LEU A 443 1.02 -44.93 -32.99
C LEU A 443 1.23 -45.63 -34.34
N CYS A 444 1.30 -46.95 -34.32
CA CYS A 444 1.47 -47.80 -35.48
C CYS A 444 0.23 -47.71 -36.39
N ASP A 445 -0.96 -47.72 -35.79
CA ASP A 445 -2.23 -47.54 -36.53
C ASP A 445 -2.30 -46.18 -37.22
N THR A 446 -1.90 -45.13 -36.52
CA THR A 446 -1.84 -43.77 -37.06
C THR A 446 -0.87 -43.67 -38.23
N VAL A 447 0.31 -44.31 -38.14
CA VAL A 447 1.27 -44.38 -39.26
C VAL A 447 0.63 -45.06 -40.47
N ASN A 448 -0.05 -46.19 -40.29
CA ASN A 448 -0.71 -46.89 -41.39
C ASN A 448 -1.84 -46.07 -42.03
N ILE A 449 -2.63 -45.35 -41.23
CA ILE A 449 -3.69 -44.46 -41.73
C ILE A 449 -3.09 -43.32 -42.55
N VAL A 450 -2.07 -42.65 -42.03
CA VAL A 450 -1.41 -41.53 -42.72
C VAL A 450 -0.74 -42.00 -44.02
N SER A 451 -0.03 -43.13 -43.99
CA SER A 451 0.60 -43.74 -45.17
C SER A 451 -0.43 -44.05 -46.27
N TYR A 452 -1.61 -44.58 -45.90
CA TYR A 452 -2.69 -44.85 -46.84
C TYR A 452 -3.16 -43.58 -47.59
N TYR A 453 -3.51 -42.54 -46.85
CA TYR A 453 -4.04 -41.31 -47.47
C TYR A 453 -2.97 -40.51 -48.22
N GLN A 454 -1.71 -40.58 -47.80
CA GLN A 454 -0.59 -39.97 -48.54
C GLN A 454 -0.34 -40.68 -49.88
N SER A 455 -0.36 -42.02 -49.90
CA SER A 455 -0.20 -42.82 -51.12
C SER A 455 -1.29 -42.50 -52.14
N ASN A 456 -2.57 -42.55 -51.74
CA ASN A 456 -3.67 -42.28 -52.67
C ASN A 456 -3.70 -40.84 -53.20
N ARG A 457 -3.19 -39.88 -52.42
CA ARG A 457 -3.02 -38.50 -52.89
C ARG A 457 -1.97 -38.37 -54.00
N ALA A 458 -0.94 -39.22 -54.01
CA ALA A 458 0.12 -39.20 -55.03
C ALA A 458 -0.29 -39.87 -56.35
N PHE A 459 -1.24 -40.82 -56.32
CA PHE A 459 -1.67 -41.60 -57.49
C PHE A 459 -3.04 -41.19 -58.06
N GLY A 460 -3.64 -40.09 -57.59
CA GLY A 460 -4.84 -39.51 -58.18
C GLY A 460 -6.13 -40.28 -57.88
N GLY A 461 -6.33 -40.64 -56.61
CA GLY A 461 -7.64 -41.10 -56.10
C GLY A 461 -8.70 -40.01 -56.07
#